data_AF-A0A7V3CTX3-F1
#
_entry.id   AF-A0A7V3CTX3-F1
#
_cell.length_a   1.000
_cell.length_b   1.000
_cell.length_c   1.000
_cell.angle_alpha   90.00
_cell.angle_beta   90.00
_cell.angle_gamma   90.00
#
_symmetry.space_group_name_H-M   'P 1'
#
loop_
_entity.id
_entity.type
_entity.pdbx_description
1 polymer ?
#
loop_
_entity_poly.entity_id
_entity_poly.type
_entity_poly.pdbx_seq_one_letter_code
_entity_poly.pdbx_strand_id
1 'polypeptide(L)' 'GKVIIDGNEYTVKDGDAVVIPSGAKQNIINTSSAKELKMYTIYAPPHHKDGILRATKQEAETNEAEYDGKPSE' A
#
# COMPACT_ATOMS: atom_id res chain seq x y z
N GLY A 1 9.29 9.79 -2.38
CA GLY A 1 8.78 8.62 -3.13
C GLY A 1 8.02 9.10 -4.34
N LYS A 2 7.52 8.18 -5.15
CA LYS A 2 6.64 8.46 -6.28
C LYS A 2 5.38 7.63 -6.16
N VAL A 3 4.22 8.23 -6.42
CA VAL A 3 2.96 7.51 -6.57
C VAL A 3 2.46 7.66 -8.00
N ILE A 4 1.98 6.56 -8.57
CA ILE A 4 1.34 6.52 -9.89
C ILE A 4 -0.12 6.13 -9.68
N ILE A 5 -1.06 6.91 -10.19
CA ILE A 5 -2.52 6.62 -10.15
C ILE A 5 -3.10 6.82 -11.54
N ASP A 6 -3.63 5.76 -12.14
CA ASP A 6 -4.18 5.74 -13.50
C ASP A 6 -3.23 6.36 -14.54
N GLY A 7 -1.93 6.08 -14.38
CA GLY A 7 -0.86 6.61 -15.25
C GLY A 7 -0.35 8.01 -14.89
N ASN A 8 -1.00 8.73 -13.97
CA ASN A 8 -0.56 10.05 -13.51
C ASN A 8 0.52 9.91 -12.43
N GLU A 9 1.62 10.65 -12.56
CA GLU A 9 2.74 10.60 -11.61
C GLU A 9 2.71 11.75 -10.59
N TYR A 10 2.95 11.42 -9.33
CA TYR A 10 3.00 12.37 -8.22
C TYR A 10 4.27 12.15 -7.39
N THR A 11 5.05 13.21 -7.18
CA THR A 11 6.17 13.17 -6.23
C THR A 11 5.64 13.39 -4.83
N VAL A 12 6.05 12.54 -3.88
CA VAL A 12 5.64 12.63 -2.47
C VAL A 12 6.85 12.69 -1.54
N LYS A 13 6.71 13.38 -0.42
CA LYS A 13 7.69 13.53 0.66
C LYS A 13 7.05 13.26 2.02
N ASP A 14 7.86 13.35 3.06
CA ASP A 14 7.40 13.24 4.45
C ASP A 14 6.30 14.27 4.75
N GLY A 15 5.24 13.80 5.42
CA GLY A 15 4.04 14.60 5.72
C GLY A 15 2.96 14.64 4.62
N ASP A 16 3.23 14.11 3.41
CA ASP A 16 2.20 14.05 2.36
C ASP A 16 1.21 12.91 2.62
N ALA A 17 -0.05 13.12 2.22
CA ALA A 17 -1.10 12.10 2.19
C ALA A 17 -1.57 11.88 0.74
N VAL A 18 -1.94 10.64 0.43
CA VAL A 18 -2.42 10.25 -0.90
C VAL A 18 -3.75 9.53 -0.76
N VAL A 19 -4.75 9.98 -1.52
CA VAL A 19 -6.07 9.35 -1.60
C VAL A 19 -6.15 8.60 -2.92
N ILE A 20 -6.39 7.29 -2.85
CA ILE A 20 -6.51 6.41 -4.02
C ILE A 20 -7.99 6.01 -4.12
N PRO A 21 -8.73 6.49 -5.16
CA PRO A 21 -10.11 6.12 -5.36
C PRO A 21 -10.28 4.62 -5.61
N SER A 22 -11.41 4.06 -5.21
CA SER A 22 -11.74 2.66 -5.50
C SER A 22 -11.72 2.40 -7.01
N GLY A 23 -11.07 1.31 -7.41
CA GLY A 23 -10.91 0.92 -8.82
C GLY A 23 -9.76 1.59 -9.56
N ALA A 24 -9.10 2.60 -8.99
CA ALA A 24 -7.93 3.23 -9.59
C ALA A 24 -6.74 2.28 -9.57
N LYS A 25 -5.98 2.21 -10.67
CA LYS A 25 -4.73 1.43 -10.73
C LYS A 25 -3.58 2.25 -10.16
N GLN A 26 -2.86 1.68 -9.21
CA GLN A 26 -1.91 2.39 -8.37
C GLN A 26 -0.55 1.67 -8.27
N ASN A 27 0.52 2.44 -8.07
CA ASN A 27 1.81 1.94 -7.65
C ASN A 27 2.54 2.98 -6.79
N ILE A 28 3.19 2.55 -5.70
CA ILE A 28 3.97 3.41 -4.81
C ILE A 28 5.42 2.92 -4.83
N ILE A 29 6.32 3.83 -5.20
CA ILE A 29 7.71 3.51 -5.51
C ILE A 29 8.63 4.32 -4.60
N ASN A 30 9.51 3.61 -3.87
CA ASN A 30 10.66 4.25 -3.26
C ASN A 30 11.67 4.65 -4.35
N THR A 31 11.88 5.94 -4.52
CA THR A 31 12.79 6.51 -5.52
C THR A 31 14.18 6.81 -4.96
N SER A 32 14.41 6.61 -3.67
CA SER A 32 15.70 6.82 -3.03
C SER A 32 16.55 5.55 -3.08
N SER A 33 17.83 5.70 -3.42
CA SER A 33 18.82 4.61 -3.35
C SER A 33 19.40 4.39 -1.96
N ALA A 34 19.21 5.35 -1.04
CA ALA A 34 19.89 5.36 0.26
C ALA A 34 18.95 5.43 1.48
N LYS A 35 17.66 5.73 1.27
CA LYS A 35 16.69 5.91 2.35
C LYS A 35 15.48 5.02 2.14
N GLU A 36 14.98 4.46 3.23
CA GLU A 36 13.71 3.74 3.24
C GLU A 36 12.54 4.71 3.04
N LEU A 37 11.51 4.25 2.32
CA LEU A 37 10.21 4.89 2.29
C LEU A 37 9.31 4.22 3.34
N LYS A 38 9.05 4.93 4.44
CA LYS A 38 8.12 4.47 5.49
C LYS A 38 6.76 5.09 5.25
N MET A 39 5.72 4.27 5.22
CA MET A 39 4.34 4.69 5.03
C MET A 39 3.39 3.72 5.73
N TYR A 40 2.17 4.17 5.95
CA TYR A 40 1.04 3.33 6.35
C TYR A 40 -0.07 3.49 5.33
N THR A 41 -0.95 2.50 5.24
CA THR A 41 -2.13 2.54 4.38
C THR A 41 -3.36 2.28 5.22
N ILE A 42 -4.47 2.92 4.87
CA ILE A 42 -5.78 2.70 5.47
C ILE A 42 -6.70 2.29 4.33
N TYR A 43 -7.24 1.07 4.40
CA TYR A 43 -8.17 0.54 3.42
C TYR A 43 -9.60 0.65 3.94
N ALA A 44 -10.53 1.03 3.07
CA ALA A 44 -11.95 1.06 3.35
C ALA A 44 -12.72 0.54 2.11
N PRO A 45 -13.29 -0.69 2.14
CA PRO A 45 -13.24 -1.67 3.23
C PRO A 45 -11.83 -2.29 3.43
N PRO A 46 -11.58 -3.06 4.52
CA PRO A 46 -10.32 -3.77 4.71
C PRO A 46 -9.97 -4.67 3.52
N HIS A 47 -8.68 -4.74 3.18
CA HIS A 47 -8.20 -5.54 2.06
C HIS A 47 -7.60 -6.89 2.49
N HIS A 48 -6.87 -6.93 3.61
CA HIS A 48 -6.26 -8.15 4.13
C HIS A 48 -6.92 -8.62 5.43
N LYS A 49 -6.77 -9.91 5.74
CA LYS A 49 -7.08 -10.44 7.08
C LYS A 49 -6.27 -9.71 8.14
N ASP A 50 -6.83 -9.64 9.33
CA ASP A 50 -6.15 -9.07 10.49
C ASP A 50 -4.94 -9.92 10.92
N GLY A 51 -3.95 -9.28 11.53
CA GLY A 51 -2.75 -9.94 12.07
C GLY A 51 -1.74 -10.44 11.04
N ILE A 52 -1.91 -10.14 9.75
CA ILE A 52 -0.97 -10.58 8.71
C ILE A 52 0.31 -9.74 8.73
N LEU A 53 1.45 -10.41 8.92
CA LEU A 53 2.79 -9.83 8.82
C LEU A 53 3.54 -10.39 7.61
N ARG A 54 4.07 -9.51 6.75
CA ARG A 54 4.94 -9.85 5.63
C ARG A 54 6.19 -9.00 5.74
N ALA A 55 7.33 -9.62 6.04
CA ALA A 55 8.59 -8.91 6.25
C ALA A 55 9.22 -8.50 4.92
N THR A 56 8.93 -9.22 3.84
CA THR A 56 9.49 -8.96 2.51
C THR A 56 8.41 -8.83 1.44
N LYS A 57 8.77 -8.15 0.34
CA LYS A 57 7.90 -8.05 -0.84
C LYS A 57 7.58 -9.44 -1.42
N GLN A 58 8.58 -10.34 -1.46
CA GLN A 58 8.39 -11.68 -2.01
C GLN A 58 7.39 -12.51 -1.18
N GLU A 59 7.46 -12.41 0.15
CA GLU A 59 6.46 -13.03 1.03
C GLU A 59 5.06 -12.47 0.75
N ALA A 60 4.95 -11.15 0.54
CA ALA A 60 3.67 -10.53 0.23
C ALA A 60 3.05 -11.01 -1.10
N GLU A 61 3.86 -11.22 -2.13
CA GLU A 61 3.41 -11.68 -3.46
C GLU A 61 3.06 -13.17 -3.49
N THR A 62 3.62 -13.99 -2.59
CA THR A 62 3.45 -15.45 -2.58
C THR A 62 2.47 -15.95 -1.52
N ASN A 63 2.11 -15.12 -0.54
CA ASN A 63 1.22 -15.46 0.56
C ASN A 63 0.08 -14.44 0.62
N GLU A 64 -0.93 -14.60 -0.24
CA GLU A 64 -2.15 -13.79 -0.22
C GLU A 64 -3.02 -14.10 1.00
N ALA A 65 -3.69 -13.09 1.53
CA ALA A 65 -4.55 -13.22 2.70
C ALA A 65 -5.65 -12.15 2.65
N GLU A 66 -6.57 -12.28 1.70
CA GLU A 66 -7.68 -11.35 1.53
C GLU A 66 -8.63 -11.36 2.72
N TYR A 67 -9.20 -10.20 3.00
CA TYR A 67 -10.23 -10.02 4.01
C TYR A 67 -11.43 -10.95 3.74
N ASP A 68 -11.89 -11.67 4.77
CA ASP A 68 -12.95 -12.69 4.65
C ASP A 68 -14.37 -12.11 4.82
N GLY A 69 -14.50 -10.78 4.84
CA GLY A 69 -15.77 -10.09 5.03
C GLY A 69 -16.23 -10.00 6.48
N LYS A 70 -15.48 -10.55 7.45
CA LYS A 70 -15.85 -10.54 8.87
C LYS A 70 -14.88 -9.67 9.68
N PRO A 71 -15.39 -8.70 10.45
CA PRO A 71 -14.53 -7.89 11.31
C PRO A 71 -13.91 -8.77 12.42
N SER A 72 -12.68 -8.44 12.82
CA SER A 72 -12.09 -8.98 14.04
C SER A 72 -12.61 -8.17 15.23
N GLU A 73 -13.57 -8.75 15.96
CA GLU A 73 -14.03 -8.32 17.29
C GLU A 73 -13.59 -9.32 18.36
#